data_AF-A0A2M7NVW8-F1
#
_entry.id   AF-A0A2M7NVW8-F1
#
_cell.length_a   1.000
_cell.length_b   1.000
_cell.length_c   1.000
_cell.angle_alpha   90.00
_cell.angle_beta   90.00
_cell.angle_gamma   90.00
#
_symmetry.space_group_name_H-M   'P 1'
#
loop_
_entity.id
_entity.type
_entity.pdbx_description
1 polymer ?
#
loop_
_entity_poly.entity_id
_entity_poly.type
_entity_poly.pdbx_seq_one_letter_code
_entity_poly.pdbx_strand_id
1 'polypeptide(L)' 'MNYALIFIGAAVVNNFILTYFLGICPFLGVSTDLKKASGMGFAVIFVMLLASAATWGIYHKILTPYNLQY' A
#
# COMPACT_ATOMS: atom_id res chain seq x y z
N MET A 1 -4.80 -27.38 5.33
CA MET A 1 -3.66 -26.48 5.03
C MET A 1 -4.10 -25.52 3.94
N ASN A 2 -4.45 -24.28 4.27
CA ASN A 2 -5.03 -23.35 3.28
C ASN A 2 -3.90 -22.60 2.55
N TYR A 3 -3.46 -23.13 1.40
CA TYR A 3 -2.36 -22.56 0.60
C TYR A 3 -2.57 -21.08 0.23
N ALA A 4 -3.83 -20.65 0.08
CA ALA A 4 -4.19 -19.25 -0.18
C ALA A 4 -3.77 -18.29 0.95
N LEU A 5 -3.92 -18.69 2.22
CA LEU A 5 -3.54 -17.86 3.38
C LEU A 5 -2.01 -17.70 3.45
N ILE A 6 -1.25 -18.75 3.11
CA ILE A 6 0.21 -18.70 3.08
C ILE A 6 0.69 -17.77 1.97
N PHE A 7 0.07 -17.85 0.78
CA PHE A 7 0.42 -16.98 -0.34
C PHE A 7 0.12 -15.50 -0.05
N ILE A 8 -1.05 -15.21 0.52
CA ILE A 8 -1.44 -13.84 0.91
C ILE A 8 -0.53 -13.32 2.05
N GLY A 9 -0.24 -14.15 3.05
CA GLY A 9 0.65 -13.81 4.15
C GLY A 9 2.09 -13.55 3.68
N ALA A 10 2.57 -14.29 2.68
CA ALA A 10 3.89 -14.05 2.07
C ALA A 10 3.90 -12.78 1.21
N ALA A 11 2.87 -12.56 0.39
CA ALA A 11 2.84 -11.48 -0.58
C ALA A 11 2.53 -10.10 0.01
N VAL A 12 1.77 -10.02 1.10
CA VAL A 12 1.31 -8.75 1.69
C VAL A 12 1.93 -8.49 3.07
N VAL A 13 1.97 -9.50 3.96
CA VAL A 13 2.40 -9.31 5.35
C VAL A 13 3.91 -9.46 5.52
N ASN A 14 4.50 -10.48 4.88
CA ASN A 14 5.95 -10.73 4.92
C ASN A 14 6.71 -10.10 3.74
N ASN A 15 6.05 -9.26 2.94
CA ASN A 15 6.72 -8.59 1.84
C ASN A 15 7.57 -7.44 2.38
N PHE A 16 8.88 -7.66 2.42
CA PHE A 16 9.87 -6.72 2.94
C PHE A 16 9.72 -5.32 2.31
N ILE A 17 9.39 -5.25 1.02
CA ILE A 17 9.22 -3.99 0.30
C ILE A 17 8.06 -3.18 0.90
N LEU A 18 6.92 -3.83 1.17
CA LEU A 18 5.72 -3.15 1.65
C LEU A 18 5.88 -2.65 3.10
N THR A 19 6.39 -3.52 3.98
CA THR A 19 6.48 -3.24 5.41
C THR A 19 7.66 -2.30 5.75
N TYR A 20 8.82 -2.47 5.11
CA TYR A 20 10.02 -1.69 5.45
C TYR A 20 10.22 -0.43 4.59
N PHE A 21 9.78 -0.40 3.33
CA PHE A 21 9.96 0.82 2.50
C PHE A 21 8.76 1.76 2.53
N LEU A 22 7.54 1.23 2.49
CA LEU A 22 6.32 2.06 2.55
C LEU A 22 5.90 2.39 3.99
N GLY A 23 6.22 1.50 4.94
CA GLY A 23 5.74 1.57 6.32
C GLY A 23 6.69 2.19 7.35
N ILE A 24 7.94 2.52 7.01
CA ILE A 24 8.93 2.95 8.02
C ILE A 24 8.62 4.29 8.67
N CYS A 25 8.15 5.26 7.88
CA CYS A 25 7.79 6.59 8.35
C CYS A 25 6.61 6.55 9.35
N PRO A 26 5.47 5.88 9.05
CA PRO A 26 4.38 5.74 10.00
C PRO A 26 4.74 4.86 11.21
N PHE A 27 5.59 3.85 11.00
CA PHE A 27 6.07 2.98 12.07
C PHE A 27 6.85 3.77 13.14
N LEU A 28 7.82 4.59 12.72
CA LEU A 28 8.60 5.42 13.64
C LEU A 28 7.73 6.44 14.40
N GLY A 29 6.72 7.03 13.73
CA GLY A 29 5.84 8.04 14.34
C GLY A 29 4.82 7.50 15.35
N VAL A 30 4.49 6.21 15.29
CA VAL A 30 3.38 5.64 16.05
C VAL A 30 3.76 4.38 16.86
N SER A 31 5.07 4.09 16.94
CA SER A 31 5.62 2.95 17.70
C SER A 31 5.22 2.91 19.17
N THR A 32 4.89 4.06 19.78
CA THR A 32 4.58 4.20 21.21
C THR A 32 3.12 3.96 21.58
N ASP A 33 2.18 4.11 20.65
CA ASP A 33 0.73 4.12 20.95
C ASP A 33 -0.06 3.22 19.99
N LEU A 34 -0.51 2.06 20.47
CA LEU A 34 -1.26 1.11 19.62
C LEU A 34 -2.60 1.65 19.13
N LYS A 35 -3.26 2.51 19.94
CA LYS A 35 -4.49 3.19 19.54
C LYS A 35 -4.26 4.10 18.34
N LYS A 36 -3.16 4.86 18.34
CA LYS A 36 -2.77 5.70 17.20
C LYS A 36 -2.35 4.84 15.99
N ALA A 37 -1.70 3.69 16.23
CA ALA A 37 -1.21 2.81 15.15
C ALA A 37 -2.37 2.27 14.32
N SER A 38 -3.45 1.86 14.99
CA SER A 38 -4.66 1.39 14.31
C SER A 38 -5.28 2.48 13.43
N GLY A 39 -5.44 3.70 13.94
CA GLY A 39 -5.99 4.82 13.18
C GLY A 39 -5.13 5.21 11.97
N MET A 40 -3.81 5.20 12.13
CA MET A 40 -2.88 5.48 11.03
C MET A 40 -2.93 4.39 9.94
N GLY A 41 -3.02 3.12 10.32
CA GLY A 41 -3.17 2.02 9.37
C GLY A 41 -4.42 2.14 8.50
N PHE A 42 -5.57 2.47 9.09
CA PHE A 42 -6.80 2.70 8.32
C PHE A 42 -6.68 3.89 7.37
N ALA A 43 -6.06 5.00 7.81
CA ALA A 43 -5.85 6.17 6.95
C ALA A 43 -4.98 5.83 5.73
N VAL A 44 -3.88 5.09 5.93
CA VAL A 44 -2.98 4.69 4.83
C VAL A 44 -3.68 3.76 3.85
N ILE A 45 -4.42 2.76 4.32
CA ILE A 45 -5.17 1.84 3.43
C ILE A 45 -6.16 2.63 2.56
N PHE A 46 -6.89 3.57 3.16
CA PHE A 46 -7.85 4.40 2.43
C PHE A 46 -7.17 5.26 1.36
N VAL A 47 -6.11 5.98 1.72
CA VAL A 47 -5.40 6.87 0.78
C VAL A 47 -4.73 6.06 -0.33
N MET A 48 -4.10 4.92 -0.01
CA MET A 48 -3.42 4.06 -1.00
C MET A 48 -4.40 3.47 -2.02
N LEU A 49 -5.61 3.08 -1.59
CA LEU A 49 -6.64 2.60 -2.51
C LEU A 49 -7.10 3.70 -3.47
N LEU A 50 -7.39 4.90 -2.96
CA LEU A 50 -7.86 6.02 -3.76
C LEU A 50 -6.78 6.52 -4.72
N ALA A 51 -5.54 6.66 -4.24
CA ALA A 51 -4.40 7.03 -5.06
C ALA A 51 -4.16 6.02 -6.18
N SER A 52 -4.16 4.72 -5.87
CA SER A 52 -3.95 3.67 -6.87
C SER A 52 -5.05 3.66 -7.93
N ALA A 53 -6.32 3.83 -7.54
CA ALA A 53 -7.43 3.92 -8.48
C ALA A 53 -7.31 5.16 -9.40
N ALA A 54 -6.94 6.31 -8.83
CA ALA A 54 -6.74 7.54 -9.60
C ALA A 54 -5.55 7.42 -10.57
N THR A 55 -4.40 6.92 -10.10
CA THR A 55 -3.21 6.72 -10.94
C THR A 55 -3.46 5.72 -12.05
N TRP A 56 -4.22 4.65 -11.80
CA TRP A 56 -4.61 3.70 -12.85
C TRP A 56 -5.45 4.37 -13.94
N GLY A 57 -6.43 5.19 -13.55
CA GLY A 57 -7.23 5.98 -14.47
C GLY A 57 -6.37 6.92 -15.32
N ILE A 58 -5.45 7.66 -14.70
CA ILE A 58 -4.54 8.58 -15.39
C ILE A 58 -3.60 7.82 -16.34
N TYR A 59 -3.04 6.70 -15.89
CA TYR A 59 -2.09 5.92 -16.69
C TYR A 59 -2.75 5.33 -17.95
N HIS A 60 -3.96 4.79 -17.80
CA HIS A 60 -4.68 4.11 -18.89
C HIS A 60 -5.47 5.06 -19.80
N LYS A 61 -5.92 6.23 -19.31
CA LYS A 61 -6.71 7.19 -20.09
C LYS A 61 -5.90 8.32 -20.69
N ILE A 62 -4.73 8.63 -20.13
CA ILE A 62 -3.94 9.81 -20.53
C ILE A 62 -2.55 9.35 -21.00
N LEU A 63 -1.75 8.73 -20.15
CA LEU A 63 -0.35 8.41 -20.52
C LEU A 63 -0.23 7.42 -21.68
N THR A 64 -1.07 6.39 -21.71
CA THR A 64 -1.06 5.37 -22.77
C THR A 64 -1.49 5.89 -24.15
N PRO A 65 -2.62 6.62 -24.31
CA PRO A 65 -3.01 7.14 -25.63
C PRO A 65 -2.11 8.28 -26.13
N TYR A 66 -1.55 9.09 -25.24
CA TYR A 66 -0.61 10.14 -25.63
C TYR A 66 0.83 9.65 -25.85
N ASN A 67 1.08 8.34 -25.69
CA ASN A 67 2.39 7.70 -25.85
C ASN A 67 3.51 8.36 -25.00
N LEU A 68 3.14 9.04 -23.91
CA LEU A 68 4.05 9.67 -22.94
C LEU A 68 4.41 8.69 -21.83
N GLN A 69 4.58 7.42 -22.19
CA GLN A 69 4.97 6.38 -21.26
C GLN A 69 6.45 6.65 -20.88
N TYR A 70 6.74 6.63 -19.57
CA TYR A 70 8.12 6.59 -19.07
C TYR A 70 8.73 5.22 -19.40
#